data_AF-A0A975A1R8-F1
#
_entry.id   AF-A0A975A1R8-F1
#
_cell.length_a   1.000
_cell.length_b   1.000
_cell.length_c   1.000
_cell.angle_alpha   90.00
_cell.angle_beta   90.00
_cell.angle_gamma   90.00
#
_symmetry.space_group_name_H-M   'P 1'
#
loop_
_entity.id
_entity.type
_entity.pdbx_description
1 polymer ?
#
loop_
_entity_poly.entity_id
_entity_poly.type
_entity_poly.pdbx_seq_one_letter_code
_entity_poly.pdbx_strand_id
1 'polypeptide(L)'
;MKFNVPEKYADLYIKALSERKVQLENQIENFKREILEIENHISNLTSLSIFNEQHDYSEFEKKNLAYSKNWPWTRKIAYYQDFIGKLISSNEVVDYIIDNEPNLDKMKVRSSVSAALSNGTRSGKYTKFNDPTSASTYYAPSEWFDKMGQPLLEYLPQDLKKRLFER
;
A
#
# COMPACT_ATOMS: atom_id res chain seq x y z
N MET A 1 37.41 -20.35 -15.84
CA MET A 1 36.87 -20.54 -17.21
C MET A 1 38.06 -20.70 -18.14
N LYS A 2 38.22 -21.85 -18.82
CA LYS A 2 39.28 -22.02 -19.83
C LYS A 2 38.74 -21.48 -21.17
N PHE A 3 39.39 -20.47 -21.71
CA PHE A 3 39.05 -19.88 -23.01
C PHE A 3 39.55 -20.80 -24.13
N ASN A 4 38.62 -21.44 -24.84
CA ASN A 4 38.94 -22.34 -25.96
C ASN A 4 38.61 -21.63 -27.29
N VAL A 5 39.27 -20.49 -27.54
CA VAL A 5 39.17 -19.75 -28.80
C VAL A 5 40.52 -19.85 -29.49
N PRO A 6 40.61 -20.40 -30.71
CA PRO A 6 41.87 -20.39 -31.46
C PRO A 6 42.38 -18.96 -31.64
N GLU A 7 43.67 -18.70 -31.40
CA GLU A 7 44.27 -17.35 -31.44
C GLU A 7 43.89 -16.56 -32.70
N LYS A 8 43.79 -17.23 -33.85
CA LYS A 8 43.41 -16.65 -35.14
C LYS A 8 42.03 -15.96 -35.16
N TYR A 9 41.15 -16.28 -34.21
CA TYR A 9 39.80 -15.72 -34.10
C TYR A 9 39.58 -14.90 -32.83
N ALA A 10 40.62 -14.70 -32.01
CA ALA A 10 40.53 -13.97 -30.76
C ALA A 10 40.06 -12.52 -30.97
N ASP A 11 40.55 -11.85 -32.02
CA ASP A 11 40.18 -10.47 -32.35
C ASP A 11 38.68 -10.32 -32.68
N LEU A 12 38.13 -11.25 -33.45
CA LEU A 12 36.70 -11.27 -33.78
C LEU A 12 35.84 -11.51 -32.53
N TYR A 13 36.31 -12.37 -31.63
CA TYR A 13 35.61 -12.67 -30.39
C TYR A 13 35.66 -11.49 -29.41
N ILE A 14 36.82 -10.84 -29.27
CA ILE A 14 36.97 -9.61 -28.46
C ILE A 14 36.07 -8.49 -29.03
N LYS A 15 36.01 -8.35 -30.35
CA LYS A 15 35.12 -7.38 -31.00
C LYS A 15 33.65 -7.66 -30.69
N ALA A 16 33.21 -8.91 -30.85
CA ALA A 16 31.83 -9.31 -30.54
C ALA A 16 31.47 -9.09 -29.06
N LEU A 17 32.37 -9.42 -28.14
CA LEU A 17 32.18 -9.16 -26.71
C LEU A 17 32.14 -7.67 -26.39
N SER A 18 32.96 -6.86 -27.06
CA SER A 18 32.98 -5.41 -26.87
C SER A 18 31.69 -4.76 -27.38
N GLU A 19 31.21 -5.18 -28.56
CA GLU A 19 29.92 -4.75 -29.09
C GLU A 19 28.77 -5.17 -28.16
N ARG A 20 28.80 -6.39 -27.63
CA ARG A 20 27.80 -6.87 -26.69
C ARG A 20 27.82 -6.08 -25.38
N LYS A 21 29.01 -5.73 -24.88
CA LYS A 21 29.17 -4.85 -23.71
C LYS A 21 28.51 -3.49 -23.94
N VAL A 22 28.80 -2.84 -25.07
CA VAL A 22 28.21 -1.53 -25.41
C VAL A 22 26.68 -1.63 -25.53
N GLN A 23 26.15 -2.69 -26.12
CA GLN A 23 24.70 -2.91 -26.16
C GLN A 23 24.08 -3.02 -24.76
N LEU A 24 24.72 -3.76 -23.87
CA LEU A 24 24.26 -3.91 -22.49
C LEU A 24 24.34 -2.59 -21.72
N GLU A 25 25.40 -1.81 -21.92
CA GLU A 25 25.55 -0.46 -21.34
C GLU A 25 24.43 0.48 -21.81
N ASN A 26 24.10 0.48 -23.11
CA ASN A 26 22.99 1.25 -23.66
C ASN A 26 21.64 0.81 -23.07
N GLN A 27 21.42 -0.50 -22.89
CA GLN A 27 20.20 -1.02 -22.24
C GLN A 27 20.09 -0.55 -20.79
N ILE A 28 21.20 -0.58 -20.03
CA ILE A 28 21.23 -0.07 -18.66
C ILE A 28 20.88 1.42 -18.62
N GLU A 29 21.39 2.21 -19.57
CA GLU A 29 21.09 3.63 -19.64
C GLU A 29 19.61 3.88 -19.96
N ASN A 30 19.02 3.12 -20.88
CA ASN A 30 17.59 3.19 -21.16
C ASN A 30 16.75 2.84 -19.93
N PHE A 31 17.06 1.75 -19.22
CA PHE A 31 16.36 1.39 -17.99
C PHE A 31 16.46 2.47 -16.91
N LYS A 32 17.62 3.14 -16.79
CA LYS A 32 17.77 4.27 -15.86
C LYS A 32 16.86 5.45 -16.22
N ARG A 33 16.69 5.74 -17.52
CA ARG A 33 15.77 6.81 -17.97
C ARG A 33 14.32 6.46 -17.68
N GLU A 34 13.91 5.22 -17.95
CA GLU A 34 12.54 4.74 -17.64
C GLU A 34 12.24 4.82 -16.14
N ILE A 35 13.20 4.42 -15.28
CA ILE A 35 13.05 4.54 -13.82
C ILE A 35 12.84 6.01 -13.42
N LEU A 36 13.65 6.92 -13.97
CA LEU A 36 13.55 8.35 -13.64
C LEU A 36 12.21 8.95 -14.11
N GLU A 37 11.68 8.52 -15.25
CA GLU A 37 10.34 8.91 -15.71
C GLU A 37 9.24 8.40 -14.76
N ILE A 38 9.34 7.15 -14.31
CA ILE A 38 8.43 6.58 -13.31
C ILE A 38 8.51 7.35 -11.99
N GLU A 39 9.72 7.68 -11.52
CA GLU A 39 9.92 8.48 -10.31
C GLU A 39 9.30 9.88 -10.44
N ASN A 40 9.44 10.53 -11.59
CA ASN A 40 8.77 11.79 -11.88
C ASN A 40 7.24 11.65 -11.89
N HIS A 41 6.70 10.60 -12.49
CA HIS A 41 5.26 10.32 -12.45
C HIS A 41 4.77 10.07 -11.03
N ILE A 42 5.49 9.30 -10.21
CA ILE A 42 5.16 9.09 -8.80
C ILE A 42 5.19 10.43 -8.07
N SER A 43 6.25 11.21 -8.21
CA SER A 43 6.39 12.53 -7.58
C SER A 43 5.19 13.44 -7.94
N ASN A 44 4.86 13.54 -9.22
CA ASN A 44 3.73 14.33 -9.71
C ASN A 44 2.38 13.84 -9.20
N LEU A 45 2.19 12.52 -9.08
CA LEU A 45 0.94 11.95 -8.55
C LEU A 45 0.86 12.13 -7.03
N THR A 46 1.96 11.94 -6.30
CA THR A 46 2.01 12.12 -4.85
C THR A 46 1.99 13.59 -4.42
N SER A 47 2.32 14.53 -5.33
CA SER A 47 2.18 15.96 -5.08
C SER A 47 0.73 16.46 -5.23
N LEU A 48 -0.17 15.64 -5.79
CA LEU A 48 -1.59 15.94 -5.84
C LEU A 48 -2.15 16.12 -4.41
N SER A 49 -3.03 17.11 -4.25
CA SER A 49 -3.65 17.46 -2.96
C SER A 49 -4.30 16.28 -2.26
N ILE A 50 -4.86 15.32 -3.00
CA ILE A 50 -5.47 14.10 -2.46
C ILE A 50 -4.51 13.20 -1.66
N PHE A 51 -3.19 13.36 -1.82
CA PHE A 51 -2.15 12.64 -1.07
C PHE A 51 -1.42 13.53 -0.07
N ASN A 52 -1.47 14.85 -0.24
CA ASN A 52 -0.85 15.87 0.61
C ASN A 52 -1.82 16.51 1.62
N GLU A 53 -3.09 16.11 1.65
CA GLU A 53 -4.01 16.49 2.70
C GLU A 53 -3.44 16.00 4.05
N GLN A 54 -2.74 16.92 4.74
CA GLN A 54 -2.88 17.06 6.19
C GLN A 54 -4.38 17.29 6.41
N HIS A 55 -5.14 16.21 6.41
CA HIS A 55 -6.51 16.27 6.86
C HIS A 55 -6.44 16.54 8.36
N ASP A 56 -6.46 17.81 8.69
CA ASP A 56 -7.01 18.31 9.93
C ASP A 56 -8.48 17.87 9.93
N TYR A 57 -8.74 16.63 10.35
CA TYR A 57 -10.08 16.14 10.64
C TYR A 57 -10.51 16.63 12.03
N SER A 58 -10.12 17.84 12.42
CA SER A 58 -10.79 18.54 13.50
C SER A 58 -12.25 18.72 13.05
N GLU A 59 -13.13 18.03 13.77
CA GLU A 59 -14.58 18.11 13.63
C GLU A 59 -15.17 17.60 12.31
N PHE A 60 -15.17 16.27 12.14
CA PHE A 60 -16.21 15.65 11.34
C PHE A 60 -17.57 15.90 12.04
N GLU A 61 -18.29 16.95 11.64
CA GLU A 61 -19.68 17.15 12.04
C GLU A 61 -20.46 15.88 11.70
N LYS A 62 -20.88 15.14 12.74
CA LYS A 62 -21.63 13.88 12.70
C LYS A 62 -23.03 14.07 12.11
N LYS A 63 -23.14 14.41 10.82
CA LYS A 63 -24.41 14.51 10.09
C LYS A 63 -24.41 13.57 8.89
N ASN A 64 -24.98 12.39 9.09
CA ASN A 64 -25.67 11.57 8.07
C ASN A 64 -25.12 11.64 6.64
N LEU A 65 -23.84 11.35 6.41
CA LEU A 65 -23.33 11.17 5.05
C LEU A 65 -23.60 9.73 4.62
N ALA A 66 -24.46 9.56 3.62
CA ALA A 66 -24.61 8.29 2.91
C ALA A 66 -23.30 7.95 2.18
N TYR A 67 -23.02 6.65 2.03
CA TYR A 67 -21.89 6.15 1.25
C TYR A 67 -21.88 6.76 -0.16
N SER A 68 -20.71 7.23 -0.63
CA SER A 68 -20.55 7.75 -1.99
C SER A 68 -19.49 6.99 -2.79
N LYS A 69 -19.90 6.54 -3.98
CA LYS A 69 -19.06 5.79 -4.93
C LYS A 69 -17.90 6.63 -5.48
N ASN A 70 -18.09 7.95 -5.55
CA ASN A 70 -17.10 8.88 -6.10
C ASN A 70 -16.00 9.26 -5.11
N TRP A 71 -16.06 8.75 -3.87
CA TRP A 71 -15.02 9.04 -2.89
C TRP A 71 -13.68 8.36 -3.23
N PRO A 72 -12.55 9.00 -2.89
CA PRO A 72 -11.26 8.34 -2.95
C PRO A 72 -11.21 7.15 -1.97
N TRP A 73 -10.36 6.17 -2.24
CA TRP A 73 -10.22 4.96 -1.41
C TRP A 73 -9.96 5.28 0.06
N THR A 74 -9.11 6.27 0.33
CA THR A 74 -8.79 6.75 1.68
C THR A 74 -10.02 7.23 2.45
N ARG A 75 -10.96 7.90 1.78
CA ARG A 75 -12.21 8.37 2.38
C ARG A 75 -13.22 7.24 2.57
N LYS A 76 -13.29 6.28 1.65
CA LYS A 76 -14.13 5.08 1.82
C LYS A 76 -13.67 4.24 3.01
N ILE A 77 -12.34 4.09 3.18
CA ILE A 77 -11.73 3.41 4.33
C ILE A 77 -12.07 4.14 5.64
N ALA A 78 -11.84 5.46 5.70
CA ALA A 78 -12.12 6.26 6.89
C ALA A 78 -13.61 6.19 7.28
N TYR A 79 -14.51 6.35 6.31
CA TYR A 79 -15.95 6.23 6.53
C TYR A 79 -16.34 4.88 7.14
N TYR A 80 -15.81 3.78 6.60
CA TYR A 80 -16.06 2.45 7.14
C TYR A 80 -15.54 2.30 8.59
N GLN A 81 -14.34 2.81 8.86
CA GLN A 81 -13.73 2.78 10.19
C GLN A 81 -14.54 3.59 11.21
N ASP A 82 -15.02 4.77 10.83
CA ASP A 82 -15.87 5.61 11.67
C ASP A 82 -17.24 4.96 11.92
N PHE A 83 -17.79 4.28 10.91
CA PHE A 83 -19.05 3.56 11.01
C PHE A 83 -18.99 2.39 12.00
N ILE A 84 -17.89 1.63 12.00
CA ILE A 84 -17.71 0.50 12.92
C ILE A 84 -17.20 0.94 14.29
N GLY A 85 -16.35 1.98 14.34
CA GLY A 85 -15.73 2.46 15.56
C GLY A 85 -14.76 1.45 16.20
N LYS A 86 -14.15 0.57 15.40
CA LYS A 86 -13.21 -0.47 15.86
C LYS A 86 -12.06 -0.66 14.86
N LEU A 87 -11.01 -1.36 15.28
CA LEU A 87 -9.92 -1.77 14.38
C LEU A 87 -10.50 -2.49 13.16
N ILE A 88 -9.98 -2.16 11.97
CA ILE A 88 -10.45 -2.72 10.71
C ILE A 88 -9.35 -3.57 10.06
N SER A 89 -9.73 -4.67 9.43
CA SER A 89 -8.86 -5.41 8.52
C SER A 89 -9.04 -4.93 7.08
N SER A 90 -8.04 -5.17 6.24
CA SER A 90 -8.13 -4.83 4.82
C SER A 90 -9.25 -5.60 4.10
N ASN A 91 -9.51 -6.85 4.48
CA ASN A 91 -10.55 -7.68 3.88
C ASN A 91 -11.95 -7.15 4.20
N GLU A 92 -12.20 -6.77 5.45
CA GLU A 92 -13.47 -6.19 5.89
C GLU A 92 -13.83 -4.92 5.10
N VAL A 93 -12.86 -4.03 4.91
CA VAL A 93 -13.04 -2.83 4.07
C VAL A 93 -13.36 -3.21 2.63
N VAL A 94 -12.63 -4.18 2.06
CA VAL A 94 -12.83 -4.60 0.67
C VAL A 94 -14.22 -5.18 0.49
N ASP A 95 -14.65 -6.06 1.39
CA ASP A 95 -15.98 -6.67 1.33
C ASP A 95 -17.07 -5.60 1.45
N TYR A 96 -16.92 -4.65 2.38
CA TYR A 96 -17.84 -3.52 2.50
C TYR A 96 -17.94 -2.66 1.23
N ILE A 97 -16.81 -2.38 0.58
CA ILE A 97 -16.80 -1.62 -0.69
C ILE A 97 -17.50 -2.41 -1.79
N ILE A 98 -17.23 -3.71 -1.90
CA ILE A 98 -17.84 -4.58 -2.91
C ILE A 98 -19.34 -4.72 -2.70
N ASP A 99 -19.82 -4.79 -1.47
CA ASP A 99 -21.25 -4.84 -1.16
C ASP A 99 -21.98 -3.56 -1.62
N ASN A 100 -21.33 -2.40 -1.54
CA ASN A 100 -21.89 -1.12 -2.01
C ASN A 100 -21.68 -0.88 -3.53
N GLU A 101 -20.66 -1.50 -4.11
CA GLU A 101 -20.24 -1.36 -5.50
C GLU A 101 -19.93 -2.72 -6.15
N PRO A 102 -20.94 -3.58 -6.39
CA PRO A 102 -20.72 -4.98 -6.80
C PRO A 102 -20.13 -5.13 -8.20
N ASN A 103 -20.13 -4.05 -9.00
CA ASN A 103 -19.58 -4.05 -10.35
C ASN A 103 -18.05 -3.88 -10.37
N LEU A 104 -17.42 -3.63 -9.22
CA LEU A 104 -15.96 -3.48 -9.13
C LEU A 104 -15.25 -4.82 -9.08
N ASP A 105 -14.04 -4.86 -9.64
CA ASP A 105 -13.15 -6.01 -9.54
C ASP A 105 -12.57 -6.11 -8.13
N LYS A 106 -12.97 -7.16 -7.39
CA LYS A 106 -12.53 -7.41 -6.01
C LYS A 106 -11.01 -7.48 -5.85
N MET A 107 -10.29 -8.03 -6.83
CA MET A 107 -8.82 -8.07 -6.77
C MET A 107 -8.22 -6.68 -6.88
N LYS A 108 -8.72 -5.84 -7.80
CA LYS A 108 -8.24 -4.46 -7.94
C LYS A 108 -8.56 -3.62 -6.70
N VAL A 109 -9.77 -3.76 -6.16
CA VAL A 109 -10.17 -3.08 -4.92
C VAL A 109 -9.26 -3.50 -3.77
N ARG A 110 -8.95 -4.79 -3.61
CA ARG A 110 -8.00 -5.28 -2.60
C ARG A 110 -6.64 -4.59 -2.73
N SER A 111 -6.06 -4.56 -3.93
CA SER A 111 -4.77 -3.89 -4.17
C SER A 111 -4.83 -2.39 -3.83
N SER A 112 -5.89 -1.69 -4.23
CA SER A 112 -6.08 -0.26 -3.95
C SER A 112 -6.25 0.04 -2.46
N VAL A 113 -7.04 -0.77 -1.75
CA VAL A 113 -7.24 -0.64 -0.30
C VAL A 113 -5.94 -0.89 0.45
N SER A 114 -5.19 -1.95 0.10
CA SER A 114 -3.88 -2.24 0.70
C SER A 114 -2.87 -1.10 0.48
N ALA A 115 -2.85 -0.51 -0.71
CA ALA A 115 -2.00 0.64 -1.02
C ALA A 115 -2.40 1.87 -0.19
N ALA A 116 -3.69 2.19 -0.12
CA ALA A 116 -4.20 3.31 0.65
C ALA A 116 -3.91 3.19 2.15
N LEU A 117 -4.12 2.00 2.73
CA LEU A 117 -3.76 1.71 4.13
C LEU A 117 -2.25 1.80 4.38
N SER A 118 -1.44 1.27 3.45
CA SER A 118 0.02 1.33 3.57
C SER A 118 0.55 2.76 3.52
N ASN A 119 0.00 3.59 2.61
CA ASN A 119 0.33 5.01 2.53
C ASN A 119 -0.14 5.75 3.80
N GLY A 120 -1.33 5.44 4.31
CA GLY A 120 -1.82 5.99 5.57
C GLY A 120 -0.96 5.62 6.78
N THR A 121 -0.33 4.44 6.79
CA THR A 121 0.68 4.12 7.81
C THR A 121 1.96 4.92 7.63
N ARG A 122 2.44 5.08 6.39
CA ARG A 122 3.65 5.87 6.12
C ARG A 122 3.49 7.34 6.50
N SER A 123 2.29 7.90 6.34
CA SER A 123 1.97 9.27 6.73
C SER A 123 1.66 9.43 8.23
N GLY A 124 1.62 8.35 9.01
CA GLY A 124 1.31 8.39 10.45
C GLY A 124 -0.19 8.49 10.79
N LYS A 125 -1.08 8.46 9.78
CA LYS A 125 -2.54 8.45 9.98
C LYS A 125 -3.03 7.15 10.62
N TYR A 126 -2.44 6.02 10.25
CA TYR A 126 -2.82 4.70 10.75
C TYR A 126 -1.67 3.98 11.42
N THR A 127 -1.95 3.36 12.56
CA THR A 127 -1.07 2.40 13.20
C THR A 127 -1.55 0.98 12.89
N LYS A 128 -0.58 0.10 12.61
CA LYS A 128 -0.84 -1.31 12.30
C LYS A 128 -0.73 -2.13 13.58
N PHE A 129 -1.69 -3.01 13.80
CA PHE A 129 -1.65 -4.06 14.80
C PHE A 129 -1.57 -5.42 14.12
N ASN A 130 -0.55 -6.21 14.42
CA ASN A 130 -0.46 -7.59 13.96
C ASN A 130 -1.01 -8.51 15.05
N ASP A 131 -2.08 -9.24 14.75
CA ASP A 131 -2.63 -10.22 15.66
C ASP A 131 -1.64 -11.40 15.83
N PRO A 132 -1.13 -11.63 17.04
CA PRO A 132 -0.16 -12.70 17.31
C PRO A 132 -0.76 -14.11 17.13
N THR A 133 -2.09 -14.25 17.10
CA THR A 133 -2.78 -15.55 17.03
C THR A 133 -3.16 -15.96 15.61
N SER A 134 -3.50 -15.01 14.72
CA SER A 134 -4.04 -15.32 13.39
C SER A 134 -3.20 -14.78 12.22
N ALA A 135 -2.08 -14.11 12.50
CA ALA A 135 -1.27 -13.40 11.49
C ALA A 135 -2.06 -12.35 10.67
N SER A 136 -3.25 -11.96 11.14
CA SER A 136 -4.04 -10.90 10.53
C SER A 136 -3.50 -9.53 10.93
N THR A 137 -3.52 -8.58 9.99
CA THR A 137 -3.15 -7.19 10.26
C THR A 137 -4.39 -6.32 10.34
N TYR A 138 -4.48 -5.56 11.42
CA TYR A 138 -5.53 -4.59 11.67
C TYR A 138 -4.96 -3.16 11.63
N TYR A 139 -5.83 -2.21 11.31
CA TYR A 139 -5.48 -0.82 11.11
C TYR A 139 -6.45 0.06 11.90
N ALA A 140 -5.91 1.05 12.61
CA ALA A 140 -6.67 2.05 13.34
C ALA A 140 -5.92 3.39 13.40
N PRO A 141 -6.61 4.51 13.67
CA PRO A 141 -5.95 5.78 13.96
C PRO A 141 -4.97 5.62 15.13
N SER A 142 -3.87 6.36 15.10
CA SER A 142 -2.81 6.26 16.12
C SER A 142 -3.31 6.54 17.54
N GLU A 143 -4.38 7.32 17.69
CA GLU A 143 -5.03 7.64 18.96
C GLU A 143 -5.69 6.43 19.64
N TRP A 144 -5.99 5.37 18.89
CA TRP A 144 -6.63 4.15 19.41
C TRP A 144 -5.62 3.15 19.98
N PHE A 145 -4.35 3.56 20.08
CA PHE A 145 -3.25 2.78 20.61
C PHE A 145 -2.67 3.44 21.85
N ASP A 146 -2.21 2.63 22.78
CA ASP A 146 -1.47 3.09 23.94
C ASP A 146 -0.03 3.49 23.57
N LYS A 147 0.71 4.03 24.54
CA LYS A 147 2.12 4.42 24.38
C LYS A 147 3.05 3.25 24.04
N MET A 148 2.60 2.01 24.24
CA MET A 148 3.34 0.78 23.92
C MET A 148 2.97 0.23 22.53
N GLY A 149 2.09 0.92 21.79
CA GLY A 149 1.64 0.50 20.46
C GLY A 149 0.61 -0.64 20.52
N GLN A 150 -0.01 -0.89 21.67
CA GLN A 150 -1.09 -1.86 21.81
C GLN A 150 -2.44 -1.17 21.60
N PRO A 151 -3.39 -1.79 20.89
CA PRO A 151 -4.71 -1.23 20.70
C PRO A 151 -5.48 -1.17 22.02
N LEU A 152 -6.18 -0.05 22.26
CA LEU A 152 -7.03 0.10 23.43
C LEU A 152 -8.20 -0.89 23.36
N LEU A 153 -8.55 -1.46 24.51
CA LEU A 153 -9.57 -2.52 24.59
C LEU A 153 -10.92 -2.08 24.01
N GLU A 154 -11.31 -0.82 24.13
CA GLU A 154 -12.59 -0.32 23.63
C GLU A 154 -12.73 -0.45 22.10
N TYR A 155 -11.64 -0.25 21.35
CA TYR A 155 -11.64 -0.28 19.88
C TYR A 155 -11.37 -1.67 19.30
N LEU A 156 -11.12 -2.68 20.12
CA LEU A 156 -10.93 -4.04 19.61
C LEU A 156 -12.25 -4.65 19.10
N PRO A 157 -12.25 -5.25 17.89
CA PRO A 157 -13.31 -6.13 17.41
C PRO A 157 -13.64 -7.24 18.41
N GLN A 158 -14.90 -7.64 18.49
CA GLN A 158 -15.34 -8.60 19.53
C GLN A 158 -14.71 -9.97 19.32
N ASP A 159 -14.59 -10.42 18.08
CA ASP A 159 -13.90 -11.65 17.69
C ASP A 159 -12.41 -11.61 18.06
N LEU A 160 -11.75 -10.46 17.91
CA LEU A 160 -10.35 -10.29 18.29
C LEU A 160 -10.18 -10.28 19.81
N LYS A 161 -11.09 -9.62 20.55
CA LYS A 161 -11.13 -9.68 22.03
C LYS A 161 -11.22 -11.12 22.53
N LYS A 162 -12.16 -11.90 21.99
CA LYS A 162 -12.33 -13.30 22.37
C LYS A 162 -11.07 -14.11 22.12
N ARG A 163 -10.46 -13.96 20.95
CA ARG A 163 -9.22 -14.68 20.60
C ARG A 163 -8.02 -14.31 21.48
N LEU A 164 -7.90 -13.05 21.88
CA LEU A 164 -6.77 -12.57 22.68
C LEU A 164 -6.94 -12.85 24.19
N PHE A 165 -8.17 -12.81 24.71
CA PHE A 165 -8.42 -12.82 26.16
C PHE A 165 -9.24 -14.00 26.67
N GLU A 166 -10.07 -14.64 25.84
CA GLU A 166 -10.93 -15.78 26.21
C GLU A 166 -10.34 -17.11 25.68
N ARG A 167 -9.13 -17.44 26.12
CA ARG A 167 -8.55 -18.79 25.90
C ARG A 167 -9.15 -19.82 26.83
#